data_AF-X1J8V6-F1
#
_entry.id   AF-X1J8V6-F1
#
_cell.length_a   1.000
_cell.length_b   1.000
_cell.length_c   1.000
_cell.angle_alpha   90.00
_cell.angle_beta   90.00
_cell.angle_gamma   90.00
#
_symmetry.space_group_name_H-M   'P 1'
#
loop_
_entity.id
_entity.type
_entity.pdbx_description
1 polymer ?
#
loop_
_entity_poly.entity_id
_entity_poly.type
_entity_poly.pdbx_seq_one_letter_code
_entity_poly.pdbx_strand_id
1 'polypeptide(L)'
;DPFGIKPMFMATGSAGTIVGSEKKSLLDLASVAGVDLGVDERAVQHYTVLQYVPEPETLHRGVRRLESGSYARIRPGQAPAVTRYFVPRFSAVPFVAGAEKSRYDEITAVLEDSVAKHMRADVTVGAFLSGGIDSTAIAALAMRHNPRLITFTTGFEREGFSEIDVAVASAEAIGARHVAKVVSQAEFVAALPEIVWYLDEPVADPALVPLFFIAREARKHVKVVLSGEGADELFGGYTIYREPLSLKAFDYVPGRLRRSLGK
;
A
#
# COMPACT_ATOMS: atom_id res chain seq x y z
N ASP A 1 -7.95 7.81 -9.29
CA ASP A 1 -9.10 7.48 -8.40
C ASP A 1 -8.98 8.29 -7.10
N PRO A 2 -9.97 8.29 -6.19
CA PRO A 2 -9.91 9.10 -4.95
C PRO A 2 -8.69 8.85 -4.06
N PHE A 3 -8.11 7.64 -4.08
CA PHE A 3 -7.04 7.23 -3.17
C PHE A 3 -5.68 7.04 -3.86
N GLY A 4 -5.62 7.12 -5.18
CA GLY A 4 -4.38 6.97 -5.94
C GLY A 4 -3.95 5.51 -6.11
N ILE A 5 -4.87 4.55 -6.03
CA ILE A 5 -4.58 3.11 -6.17
C ILE A 5 -3.89 2.82 -7.50
N LYS A 6 -4.32 3.50 -8.58
CA LYS A 6 -3.71 3.38 -9.90
C LYS A 6 -2.88 4.62 -10.17
N PRO A 7 -1.53 4.54 -10.10
CA PRO A 7 -0.69 5.69 -10.35
C PRO A 7 -0.82 6.16 -11.81
N MET A 8 -0.64 7.45 -12.00
CA MET A 8 -0.56 8.07 -13.32
C MET A 8 0.53 9.12 -13.28
N PHE A 9 1.44 9.06 -14.25
CA PHE A 9 2.57 9.96 -14.38
C PHE A 9 2.39 10.84 -15.62
N MET A 10 2.90 12.06 -15.51
CA MET A 10 2.91 13.04 -16.59
C MET A 10 4.27 13.71 -16.66
N ALA A 11 4.75 13.97 -17.87
CA ALA A 11 5.93 14.78 -18.10
C ALA A 11 5.67 15.72 -19.28
N THR A 12 6.04 16.99 -19.14
CA THR A 12 5.86 18.00 -20.19
C THR A 12 7.21 18.55 -20.58
N GLY A 13 7.55 18.38 -21.85
CA GLY A 13 8.76 18.93 -22.45
C GLY A 13 8.43 19.83 -23.64
N SER A 14 9.45 20.17 -24.42
CA SER A 14 9.31 21.08 -25.57
C SER A 14 8.43 20.54 -26.70
N ALA A 15 8.32 19.21 -26.85
CA ALA A 15 7.51 18.58 -27.89
C ALA A 15 6.09 18.20 -27.44
N GLY A 16 5.76 18.38 -26.16
CA GLY A 16 4.43 18.14 -25.61
C GLY A 16 4.40 17.42 -24.27
N THR A 17 3.22 16.92 -23.91
CA THR A 17 3.01 16.16 -22.68
C THR A 17 2.86 14.67 -22.97
N ILE A 18 3.63 13.85 -22.28
CA ILE A 18 3.50 12.39 -22.24
C ILE A 18 2.80 11.95 -20.95
N VAL A 19 1.99 10.90 -21.03
CA VAL A 19 1.23 10.36 -19.90
C VAL A 19 1.33 8.83 -19.89
N GLY A 20 1.31 8.23 -18.70
CA GLY A 20 1.41 6.78 -18.56
C GLY A 20 1.11 6.33 -17.14
N SER A 21 0.71 5.08 -16.96
CA SER A 21 0.47 4.48 -15.64
C SER A 21 1.76 4.00 -14.94
N GLU A 22 2.87 3.93 -15.69
CA GLU A 22 4.19 3.55 -15.17
C GLU A 22 5.20 4.62 -15.57
N LYS A 23 6.09 4.98 -14.64
CA LYS A 23 7.06 6.06 -14.84
C LYS A 23 8.08 5.67 -15.90
N LYS A 24 8.55 4.41 -15.91
CA LYS A 24 9.52 3.89 -16.89
C LYS A 24 9.12 4.14 -18.35
N SER A 25 7.84 4.02 -18.69
CA SER A 25 7.34 4.28 -20.05
C SER A 25 7.52 5.74 -20.48
N LEU A 26 7.50 6.69 -19.53
CA LEU A 26 7.78 8.10 -19.82
C LEU A 26 9.27 8.35 -20.02
N LEU A 27 10.13 7.59 -19.31
CA LEU A 27 11.59 7.71 -19.45
C LEU A 27 12.02 7.34 -20.88
N ASP A 28 11.42 6.31 -21.47
CA ASP A 28 11.68 5.89 -22.85
C ASP A 28 11.32 6.96 -23.90
N LEU A 29 10.34 7.82 -23.59
CA LEU A 29 9.87 8.90 -24.45
C LEU A 29 10.46 10.27 -24.10
N ALA A 30 11.22 10.38 -23.02
CA ALA A 30 11.67 11.65 -22.47
C ALA A 30 12.54 12.45 -23.44
N SER A 31 13.42 11.77 -24.18
CA SER A 31 14.29 12.40 -25.18
C SER A 31 13.48 12.99 -26.34
N VAL A 32 12.49 12.25 -26.82
CA VAL A 32 11.57 12.67 -27.90
C VAL A 32 10.69 13.83 -27.43
N ALA A 33 10.22 13.78 -26.19
CA ALA A 33 9.37 14.81 -25.60
C ALA A 33 10.15 16.07 -25.17
N GLY A 34 11.47 16.01 -25.06
CA GLY A 34 12.31 17.09 -24.53
C GLY A 34 12.12 17.31 -23.03
N VAL A 35 12.01 16.22 -22.26
CA VAL A 35 11.79 16.22 -20.80
C VAL A 35 13.13 16.17 -20.06
N ASP A 36 13.28 17.01 -19.03
CA ASP A 36 14.44 16.98 -18.13
C ASP A 36 14.38 15.77 -17.17
N LEU A 37 15.27 14.80 -17.36
CA LEU A 37 15.44 13.64 -16.47
C LEU A 37 16.51 13.85 -15.39
N GLY A 38 16.96 15.08 -15.16
CA GLY A 38 17.83 15.41 -14.05
C GLY A 38 17.20 15.01 -12.71
N VAL A 39 18.03 14.53 -11.78
CA VAL A 39 17.60 14.19 -10.42
C VAL A 39 17.19 15.48 -9.69
N ASP A 40 16.03 15.48 -9.05
CA ASP A 40 15.59 16.55 -8.16
C ASP A 40 16.19 16.32 -6.76
N GLU A 41 17.18 17.15 -6.40
CA GLU A 41 17.88 17.05 -5.11
C GLU A 41 16.94 17.22 -3.91
N ARG A 42 15.87 18.01 -4.06
CA ARG A 42 14.86 18.19 -3.02
C ARG A 42 14.02 16.92 -2.86
N ALA A 43 13.67 16.26 -3.96
CA ALA A 43 12.98 14.97 -3.91
C ALA A 43 13.85 13.88 -3.25
N VAL A 44 15.16 13.90 -3.47
CA VAL A 44 16.10 13.04 -2.74
C VAL A 44 16.07 13.33 -1.23
N GLN A 45 16.06 14.60 -0.83
CA GLN A 45 15.93 14.96 0.59
C GLN A 45 14.61 14.42 1.17
N HIS A 46 13.49 14.57 0.45
CA HIS A 46 12.21 13.98 0.85
C HIS A 46 12.32 12.46 1.05
N TYR A 47 12.92 11.73 0.10
CA TYR A 47 13.14 10.30 0.24
C TYR A 47 13.97 9.95 1.49
N THR A 48 15.06 10.67 1.75
CA THR A 48 15.92 10.39 2.92
C THR A 48 15.26 10.69 4.26
N VAL A 49 14.29 11.62 4.30
CA VAL A 49 13.60 12.03 5.54
C VAL A 49 12.30 11.25 5.75
N LEU A 50 11.53 11.06 4.68
CA LEU A 50 10.18 10.51 4.71
C LEU A 50 10.12 9.05 4.27
N GLN A 51 11.21 8.48 3.75
CA GLN A 51 11.28 7.13 3.16
C GLN A 51 10.47 6.94 1.86
N TYR A 52 9.88 8.01 1.34
CA TYR A 52 9.21 8.09 0.04
C TYR A 52 9.25 9.53 -0.51
N VAL A 53 8.93 9.70 -1.79
CA VAL A 53 8.76 11.02 -2.42
C VAL A 53 7.28 11.39 -2.44
N PRO A 54 6.85 12.48 -1.77
CA PRO A 54 5.44 12.89 -1.75
C PRO A 54 4.90 13.29 -3.13
N GLU A 55 3.65 12.93 -3.41
CA GLU A 55 2.95 13.45 -4.60
C GLU A 55 2.84 14.98 -4.53
N PRO A 56 2.91 15.71 -5.67
CA PRO A 56 3.00 15.22 -7.06
C PRO A 56 4.43 14.90 -7.55
N GLU A 57 5.42 14.87 -6.67
CA GLU A 57 6.82 14.81 -7.06
C GLU A 57 7.26 13.39 -7.40
N THR A 58 8.37 13.32 -8.13
CA THR A 58 9.14 12.10 -8.38
C THR A 58 10.62 12.45 -8.23
N LEU A 59 11.52 11.47 -8.27
CA LEU A 59 12.95 11.77 -8.26
C LEU A 59 13.47 12.50 -9.51
N HIS A 60 12.68 12.58 -10.59
CA HIS A 60 13.07 13.28 -11.82
C HIS A 60 12.41 14.66 -11.89
N ARG A 61 13.19 15.69 -12.22
CA ARG A 61 12.72 17.08 -12.31
C ARG A 61 11.57 17.28 -13.30
N GLY A 62 11.59 16.58 -14.42
CA GLY A 62 10.59 16.69 -15.49
C GLY A 62 9.39 15.76 -15.37
N VAL A 63 9.36 14.85 -14.38
CA VAL A 63 8.27 13.88 -14.23
C VAL A 63 7.49 14.16 -12.95
N ARG A 64 6.16 14.15 -13.05
CA ARG A 64 5.24 14.36 -11.93
C ARG A 64 4.22 13.24 -11.88
N ARG A 65 3.80 12.86 -10.68
CA ARG A 65 2.64 12.00 -10.46
C ARG A 65 1.38 12.86 -10.41
N LEU A 66 0.32 12.42 -11.07
CA LEU A 66 -1.01 12.99 -10.90
C LEU A 66 -1.50 12.60 -9.50
N GLU A 67 -1.70 13.58 -8.63
CA GLU A 67 -2.12 13.34 -7.26
C GLU A 67 -3.44 12.57 -7.19
N SER A 68 -3.60 11.77 -6.13
CA SER A 68 -4.88 11.14 -5.81
C SER A 68 -6.05 12.16 -5.77
N GLY A 69 -7.23 11.68 -6.17
CA GLY A 69 -8.43 12.52 -6.21
C GLY A 69 -8.38 13.67 -7.22
N SER A 70 -7.51 13.59 -8.22
CA SER A 70 -7.33 14.64 -9.24
C SER A 70 -7.50 14.12 -10.67
N TYR A 71 -7.82 15.02 -11.58
CA TYR A 71 -7.72 14.80 -13.03
C TYR A 71 -6.88 15.92 -13.66
N ALA A 72 -6.28 15.64 -14.82
CA ALA A 72 -5.55 16.63 -15.60
C ALA A 72 -6.23 16.88 -16.95
N ARG A 73 -6.28 18.14 -17.37
CA ARG A 73 -6.69 18.53 -18.73
C ARG A 73 -5.46 18.99 -19.50
N ILE A 74 -5.16 18.30 -20.59
CA ILE A 74 -4.02 18.59 -21.46
C ILE A 74 -4.56 19.23 -22.75
N ARG A 75 -3.96 20.34 -23.17
CA ARG A 75 -4.24 21.00 -24.46
C ARG A 75 -2.92 21.26 -25.20
N PRO A 76 -2.88 21.16 -26.53
CA PRO A 76 -1.69 21.50 -27.30
C PRO A 76 -1.19 22.90 -26.97
N GLY A 77 0.11 23.02 -26.71
CA GLY A 77 0.77 24.29 -26.39
C GLY A 77 0.47 24.87 -25.01
N GLN A 78 -0.26 24.16 -24.14
CA GLN A 78 -0.54 24.59 -22.77
C GLN A 78 0.02 23.59 -21.76
N ALA A 79 0.43 24.11 -20.60
CA ALA A 79 0.76 23.26 -19.46
C ALA A 79 -0.48 22.46 -19.01
N PRO A 80 -0.32 21.21 -18.53
CA PRO A 80 -1.42 20.44 -17.97
C PRO A 80 -2.13 21.19 -16.83
N ALA A 81 -3.44 21.35 -16.93
CA ALA A 81 -4.26 21.93 -15.88
C ALA A 81 -4.78 20.82 -14.97
N VAL A 82 -4.24 20.71 -13.75
CA VAL A 82 -4.67 19.73 -12.75
C VAL A 82 -5.81 20.29 -11.92
N THR A 83 -6.85 19.49 -11.69
CA THR A 83 -7.98 19.82 -10.83
C THR A 83 -8.23 18.68 -9.87
N ARG A 84 -8.17 18.98 -8.57
CA ARG A 84 -8.55 18.06 -7.51
C ARG A 84 -10.06 18.06 -7.37
N TYR A 85 -10.67 16.90 -7.56
CA TYR A 85 -12.11 16.67 -7.43
C TYR A 85 -12.49 15.99 -6.11
N PHE A 86 -11.52 15.41 -5.41
CA PHE A 86 -11.73 14.72 -4.14
C PHE A 86 -10.66 15.13 -3.13
N VAL A 87 -11.10 15.42 -1.89
CA VAL A 87 -10.26 15.66 -0.73
C VAL A 87 -10.79 14.75 0.38
N PRO A 88 -10.00 13.81 0.92
CA PRO A 88 -10.45 13.00 2.04
C PRO A 88 -10.74 13.90 3.25
N ARG A 89 -11.92 13.75 3.84
CA ARG A 89 -12.34 14.49 5.05
C ARG A 89 -12.58 13.50 6.17
N PHE A 90 -11.76 13.57 7.21
CA PHE A 90 -11.89 12.77 8.41
C PHE A 90 -12.64 13.57 9.48
N SER A 91 -13.97 13.52 9.40
CA SER A 91 -14.83 14.13 10.42
C SER A 91 -15.14 13.10 11.50
N ALA A 92 -14.27 13.02 12.52
CA ALA A 92 -14.50 12.14 13.66
C ALA A 92 -15.78 12.54 14.41
N VAL A 93 -16.73 11.62 14.52
CA VAL A 93 -17.94 11.79 15.33
C VAL A 93 -17.72 11.01 16.63
N PRO A 94 -17.89 11.64 17.81
CA PRO A 94 -17.77 10.93 19.09
C PRO A 94 -18.70 9.72 19.16
N PHE A 95 -18.20 8.67 19.81
CA PHE A 95 -18.99 7.48 20.05
C PHE A 95 -20.17 7.81 20.97
N VAL A 96 -21.37 7.33 20.61
CA VAL A 96 -22.54 7.43 21.49
C VAL A 96 -22.54 6.18 22.38
N ALA A 97 -22.50 6.37 23.70
CA ALA A 97 -22.56 5.27 24.65
C ALA A 97 -23.82 4.42 24.42
N GLY A 98 -23.67 3.09 24.37
CA GLY A 98 -24.77 2.16 24.07
C GLY A 98 -25.01 1.90 22.58
N ALA A 99 -24.24 2.52 21.67
CA ALA A 99 -24.33 2.29 20.23
C ALA A 99 -23.28 1.29 19.69
N GLU A 100 -22.56 0.57 20.55
CA GLU A 100 -21.47 -0.35 20.21
C GLU A 100 -21.91 -1.37 19.16
N LYS A 101 -23.05 -2.02 19.40
CA LYS A 101 -23.59 -3.01 18.48
C LYS A 101 -23.99 -2.41 17.13
N SER A 102 -24.67 -1.25 17.14
CA SER A 102 -25.08 -0.60 15.89
C SER A 102 -23.88 -0.17 15.04
N ARG A 103 -22.78 0.26 15.66
CA ARG A 103 -21.55 0.62 14.93
C ARG A 103 -20.81 -0.59 14.42
N TYR A 104 -20.75 -1.66 15.21
CA TYR A 104 -20.25 -2.94 14.73
C TYR A 104 -21.03 -3.43 13.50
N ASP A 105 -22.36 -3.38 13.54
CA ASP A 105 -23.21 -3.82 12.43
C ASP A 105 -23.01 -2.95 11.18
N GLU A 106 -22.86 -1.64 11.35
CA GLU A 106 -22.56 -0.69 10.25
C GLU A 106 -21.20 -0.99 9.59
N ILE A 107 -20.15 -1.15 10.39
CA ILE A 107 -18.81 -1.48 9.88
C ILE A 107 -18.84 -2.83 9.15
N THR A 108 -19.49 -3.83 9.75
CA THR A 108 -19.62 -5.17 9.16
C THR A 108 -20.35 -5.11 7.82
N ALA A 109 -21.47 -4.38 7.75
CA ALA A 109 -22.23 -4.24 6.51
C ALA A 109 -21.43 -3.56 5.40
N VAL A 110 -20.64 -2.53 5.71
CA VAL A 110 -19.78 -1.84 4.73
C VAL A 110 -18.64 -2.74 4.26
N LEU A 111 -18.02 -3.50 5.16
CA LEU A 111 -16.98 -4.47 4.80
C LEU A 111 -17.54 -5.59 3.91
N GLU A 112 -18.69 -6.15 4.27
CA GLU A 112 -19.38 -7.19 3.49
C GLU A 112 -19.75 -6.68 2.09
N ASP A 113 -20.32 -5.47 1.97
CA ASP A 113 -20.66 -4.87 0.68
C ASP A 113 -19.40 -4.58 -0.17
N SER A 114 -18.32 -4.11 0.45
CA SER A 114 -17.04 -3.90 -0.24
C SER A 114 -16.48 -5.20 -0.80
N VAL A 115 -16.41 -6.26 0.01
CA VAL A 115 -15.94 -7.58 -0.45
C VAL A 115 -16.85 -8.13 -1.54
N ALA A 116 -18.18 -8.05 -1.38
CA ALA A 116 -19.13 -8.51 -2.38
C ALA A 116 -18.93 -7.82 -3.74
N LYS A 117 -18.64 -6.51 -3.76
CA LYS A 117 -18.35 -5.75 -4.99
C LYS A 117 -17.05 -6.21 -5.65
N HIS A 118 -16.00 -6.49 -4.89
CA HIS A 118 -14.71 -6.94 -5.43
C HIS A 118 -14.71 -8.43 -5.81
N MET A 119 -15.64 -9.22 -5.27
CA MET A 119 -15.86 -10.62 -5.66
C MET A 119 -16.66 -10.76 -6.97
N ARG A 120 -17.25 -9.69 -7.50
CA ARG A 120 -17.87 -9.65 -8.84
C ARG A 120 -16.78 -9.55 -9.91
N ALA A 121 -16.04 -10.63 -10.11
CA ALA A 121 -15.01 -10.72 -11.12
C ALA A 121 -15.30 -11.89 -12.08
N ASP A 122 -15.12 -11.67 -13.38
CA ASP A 122 -15.20 -12.72 -14.41
C ASP A 122 -13.99 -13.68 -14.38
N VAL A 123 -13.15 -13.55 -13.35
CA VAL A 123 -11.87 -14.25 -13.21
C VAL A 123 -11.73 -14.83 -11.80
N THR A 124 -10.86 -15.82 -11.65
CA THR A 124 -10.57 -16.40 -10.34
C THR A 124 -9.95 -15.36 -9.41
N VAL A 125 -10.60 -15.15 -8.27
CA VAL A 125 -10.17 -14.29 -7.17
C VAL A 125 -9.54 -15.14 -6.07
N GLY A 126 -8.41 -14.68 -5.54
CA GLY A 126 -7.81 -15.18 -4.30
C GLY A 126 -7.72 -14.07 -3.25
N ALA A 127 -7.06 -14.36 -2.13
CA ALA A 127 -6.78 -13.36 -1.10
C ALA A 127 -5.39 -13.54 -0.52
N PHE A 128 -4.74 -12.43 -0.17
CA PHE A 128 -3.58 -12.48 0.70
C PHE A 128 -4.04 -12.70 2.14
N LEU A 129 -3.31 -13.55 2.86
CA LEU A 129 -3.60 -13.93 4.23
C LEU A 129 -2.32 -13.86 5.05
N SER A 130 -2.35 -13.00 6.06
CA SER A 130 -1.33 -12.88 7.09
C SER A 130 -1.88 -13.41 8.42
N GLY A 131 -1.06 -13.38 9.47
CA GLY A 131 -1.52 -13.68 10.83
C GLY A 131 -2.41 -12.58 11.45
N GLY A 132 -2.63 -11.47 10.75
CA GLY A 132 -3.39 -10.32 11.23
C GLY A 132 -4.91 -10.47 11.09
N ILE A 133 -5.64 -9.66 11.86
CA ILE A 133 -7.11 -9.64 11.82
C ILE A 133 -7.64 -9.08 10.50
N ASP A 134 -6.93 -8.14 9.87
CA ASP A 134 -7.44 -7.42 8.70
C ASP A 134 -7.56 -8.33 7.48
N SER A 135 -6.47 -9.02 7.13
CA SER A 135 -6.45 -9.96 6.01
C SER A 135 -7.35 -11.17 6.28
N THR A 136 -7.40 -11.65 7.52
CA THR A 136 -8.27 -12.77 7.94
C THR A 136 -9.75 -12.40 7.81
N ALA A 137 -10.15 -11.18 8.20
CA ALA A 137 -11.52 -10.70 8.06
C ALA A 137 -11.93 -10.62 6.58
N ILE A 138 -11.08 -10.05 5.72
CA ILE A 138 -11.34 -9.98 4.27
C ILE A 138 -11.45 -11.39 3.66
N ALA A 139 -10.54 -12.30 3.99
CA ALA A 139 -10.55 -13.67 3.49
C ALA A 139 -11.80 -14.45 3.96
N ALA A 140 -12.20 -14.30 5.23
CA ALA A 140 -13.40 -14.93 5.78
C ALA A 140 -14.68 -14.45 5.08
N LEU A 141 -14.79 -13.14 4.83
CA LEU A 141 -15.90 -12.57 4.07
C LEU A 141 -15.89 -13.05 2.62
N ALA A 142 -14.73 -13.12 1.97
CA ALA A 142 -14.60 -13.61 0.61
C ALA A 142 -14.98 -15.09 0.47
N MET A 143 -14.65 -15.93 1.46
CA MET A 143 -15.04 -17.35 1.53
C MET A 143 -16.56 -17.55 1.50
N ARG A 144 -17.35 -16.62 2.07
CA ARG A 144 -18.82 -16.67 2.01
C ARG A 144 -19.37 -16.51 0.59
N HIS A 145 -18.63 -15.82 -0.28
CA HIS A 145 -19.00 -15.65 -1.69
C HIS A 145 -18.38 -16.71 -2.59
N ASN A 146 -17.17 -17.17 -2.27
CA ASN A 146 -16.47 -18.20 -3.02
C ASN A 146 -15.87 -19.26 -2.08
N PRO A 147 -16.56 -20.39 -1.85
CA PRO A 147 -16.05 -21.49 -1.03
C PRO A 147 -14.77 -22.16 -1.56
N ARG A 148 -14.35 -21.83 -2.80
CA ARG A 148 -13.10 -22.30 -3.41
C ARG A 148 -12.02 -21.22 -3.45
N LEU A 149 -12.10 -20.21 -2.59
CA LEU A 149 -11.07 -19.17 -2.49
C LEU A 149 -9.72 -19.82 -2.20
N ILE A 150 -8.69 -19.32 -2.88
CA ILE A 150 -7.30 -19.68 -2.59
C ILE A 150 -6.69 -18.50 -1.84
N THR A 151 -6.16 -18.78 -0.66
CA THR A 151 -5.41 -17.81 0.14
C THR A 151 -3.91 -18.04 -0.03
N PHE A 152 -3.16 -16.95 0.04
CA PHE A 152 -1.71 -16.98 -0.14
C PHE A 152 -1.04 -16.34 1.06
N THR A 153 0.14 -16.84 1.41
CA THR A 153 1.05 -16.17 2.35
C THR A 153 2.49 -16.32 1.86
N THR A 154 3.36 -15.42 2.29
CA THR A 154 4.80 -15.53 2.07
C THR A 154 5.52 -15.38 3.39
N GLY A 155 6.57 -16.18 3.58
CA GLY A 155 7.51 -16.00 4.69
C GLY A 155 8.95 -16.25 4.23
N PHE A 156 9.90 -15.87 5.07
CA PHE A 156 11.32 -16.08 4.82
C PHE A 156 11.82 -17.31 5.58
N GLU A 157 12.86 -17.97 5.05
CA GLU A 157 13.56 -19.03 5.77
C GLU A 157 14.18 -18.47 7.07
N ARG A 158 13.60 -18.83 8.22
CA ARG A 158 14.10 -18.50 9.56
C ARG A 158 13.83 -19.66 10.53
N GLU A 159 14.69 -19.83 11.53
CA GLU A 159 14.45 -20.75 12.64
C GLU A 159 13.48 -20.11 13.66
N GLY A 160 12.34 -20.77 13.94
CA GLY A 160 11.35 -20.32 14.94
C GLY A 160 9.90 -20.29 14.43
N PHE A 161 8.98 -19.75 15.25
CA PHE A 161 7.58 -19.52 14.87
C PHE A 161 7.53 -18.59 13.64
N SER A 162 7.01 -19.09 12.53
CA SER A 162 6.91 -18.35 11.29
C SER A 162 5.55 -17.66 11.20
N GLU A 163 5.50 -16.47 10.58
CA GLU A 163 4.24 -15.84 10.17
C GLU A 163 3.38 -16.77 9.31
N ILE A 164 4.03 -17.71 8.61
CA ILE A 164 3.38 -18.78 7.84
C ILE A 164 2.52 -19.67 8.74
N ASP A 165 2.99 -20.05 9.93
CA ASP A 165 2.27 -20.98 10.80
C ASP A 165 0.94 -20.37 11.26
N VAL A 166 0.95 -19.07 11.56
CA VAL A 166 -0.25 -18.31 11.92
C VAL A 166 -1.20 -18.19 10.74
N ALA A 167 -0.69 -17.88 9.54
CA ALA A 167 -1.51 -17.79 8.33
C ALA A 167 -2.14 -19.13 7.93
N VAL A 168 -1.42 -20.24 8.13
CA VAL A 168 -1.93 -21.61 7.91
C VAL A 168 -3.07 -21.89 8.88
N ALA A 169 -2.90 -21.62 10.18
CA ALA A 169 -3.95 -21.80 11.18
C ALA A 169 -5.19 -20.93 10.87
N SER A 170 -4.99 -19.67 10.45
CA SER A 170 -6.08 -18.80 10.01
C SER A 170 -6.81 -19.36 8.78
N ALA A 171 -6.08 -19.91 7.80
CA ALA A 171 -6.68 -20.51 6.61
C ALA A 171 -7.50 -21.76 6.94
N GLU A 172 -6.98 -22.62 7.81
CA GLU A 172 -7.68 -23.80 8.31
C GLU A 172 -8.96 -23.43 9.05
N ALA A 173 -8.90 -22.40 9.90
CA ALA A 173 -10.06 -21.92 10.66
C ALA A 173 -11.20 -21.42 9.76
N ILE A 174 -10.88 -20.84 8.60
CA ILE A 174 -11.89 -20.36 7.63
C ILE A 174 -12.19 -21.40 6.52
N GLY A 175 -11.54 -22.57 6.54
CA GLY A 175 -11.70 -23.63 5.54
C GLY A 175 -11.19 -23.27 4.14
N ALA A 176 -10.26 -22.32 4.02
CA ALA A 176 -9.73 -21.88 2.73
C ALA A 176 -8.58 -22.78 2.26
N ARG A 177 -8.48 -23.01 0.94
CA ARG A 177 -7.28 -23.61 0.37
C ARG A 177 -6.13 -22.62 0.51
N HIS A 178 -5.04 -23.03 1.15
CA HIS A 178 -3.89 -22.16 1.39
C HIS A 178 -2.66 -22.54 0.56
N VAL A 179 -1.91 -21.53 0.11
CA VAL A 179 -0.61 -21.69 -0.56
C VAL A 179 0.40 -20.79 0.15
N ALA A 180 1.41 -21.39 0.76
CA ALA A 180 2.51 -20.67 1.39
C ALA A 180 3.75 -20.69 0.49
N LYS A 181 4.37 -19.52 0.31
CA LYS A 181 5.67 -19.36 -0.36
C LYS A 181 6.76 -19.05 0.66
N VAL A 182 7.66 -20.01 0.87
CA VAL A 182 8.91 -19.76 1.59
C VAL A 182 9.94 -19.17 0.63
N VAL A 183 10.55 -18.06 1.01
CA VAL A 183 11.56 -17.34 0.23
C VAL A 183 12.92 -17.55 0.86
N SER A 184 13.83 -18.15 0.09
CA SER A 184 15.23 -18.30 0.49
C SER A 184 16.00 -16.99 0.35
N GLN A 185 17.13 -16.88 1.05
CA GLN A 185 18.02 -15.73 0.94
C GLN A 185 18.52 -15.52 -0.51
N ALA A 186 18.81 -16.62 -1.22
CA ALA A 186 19.28 -16.56 -2.61
C ALA A 186 18.20 -16.04 -3.56
N GLU A 187 16.95 -16.49 -3.40
CA GLU A 187 15.81 -15.98 -4.17
C GLU A 187 15.59 -14.48 -3.91
N PHE A 188 15.66 -14.05 -2.65
CA PHE A 188 15.54 -12.64 -2.28
C PHE A 188 16.55 -11.79 -3.05
N VAL A 189 17.85 -12.12 -2.96
CA VAL A 189 18.92 -11.34 -3.59
C VAL A 189 18.76 -11.32 -5.11
N ALA A 190 18.42 -12.45 -5.71
CA ALA A 190 18.24 -12.57 -7.15
C ALA A 190 17.05 -11.74 -7.68
N ALA A 191 16.00 -11.54 -6.87
CA ALA A 191 14.81 -10.79 -7.26
C ALA A 191 14.95 -9.27 -7.14
N LEU A 192 15.95 -8.76 -6.39
CA LEU A 192 16.09 -7.32 -6.12
C LEU A 192 16.09 -6.43 -7.38
N PRO A 193 16.83 -6.76 -8.46
CA PRO A 193 16.80 -5.93 -9.67
C PRO A 193 15.41 -5.83 -10.31
N GLU A 194 14.67 -6.94 -10.33
CA GLU A 194 13.31 -7.02 -10.89
C GLU A 194 12.32 -6.23 -10.02
N ILE A 195 12.42 -6.37 -8.69
CA ILE A 195 11.62 -5.59 -7.74
C ILE A 195 11.83 -4.09 -7.95
N VAL A 196 13.09 -3.64 -8.01
CA VAL A 196 13.43 -2.22 -8.26
C VAL A 196 12.86 -1.74 -9.59
N TRP A 197 12.90 -2.58 -10.63
CA TRP A 197 12.31 -2.24 -11.92
C TRP A 197 10.79 -2.07 -11.86
N TYR A 198 10.08 -2.87 -11.06
CA TYR A 198 8.62 -2.74 -10.87
C TYR A 198 8.22 -1.50 -10.05
N LEU A 199 9.03 -1.09 -9.08
CA LEU A 199 8.70 0.04 -8.19
C LEU A 199 8.77 1.41 -8.87
N ASP A 200 9.45 1.53 -10.01
CA ASP A 200 9.74 2.78 -10.73
C ASP A 200 10.61 3.81 -9.94
N GLU A 201 10.54 3.84 -8.61
CA GLU A 201 11.27 4.71 -7.70
C GLU A 201 11.78 3.89 -6.49
N PRO A 202 12.83 4.32 -5.78
CA PRO A 202 13.20 3.68 -4.53
C PRO A 202 12.09 3.90 -3.49
N VAL A 203 11.69 2.82 -2.84
CA VAL A 203 10.73 2.79 -1.74
C VAL A 203 11.42 2.15 -0.54
N ALA A 204 11.45 2.83 0.59
CA ALA A 204 12.10 2.33 1.81
C ALA A 204 11.10 1.58 2.71
N ASP A 205 10.39 0.61 2.13
CA ASP A 205 9.47 -0.27 2.85
C ASP A 205 9.92 -1.74 2.70
N PRO A 206 10.37 -2.42 3.77
CA PRO A 206 10.76 -3.82 3.66
C PRO A 206 9.63 -4.77 3.26
N ALA A 207 8.36 -4.40 3.44
CA ALA A 207 7.20 -5.24 3.10
C ALA A 207 7.01 -5.43 1.59
N LEU A 208 7.65 -4.62 0.75
CA LEU A 208 7.58 -4.74 -0.71
C LEU A 208 8.14 -6.07 -1.23
N VAL A 209 9.11 -6.66 -0.52
CA VAL A 209 9.76 -7.90 -0.98
C VAL A 209 8.84 -9.11 -0.78
N PRO A 210 8.31 -9.39 0.43
CA PRO A 210 7.34 -10.48 0.57
C PRO A 210 6.10 -10.27 -0.31
N LEU A 211 5.65 -9.02 -0.52
CA LEU A 211 4.56 -8.68 -1.44
C LEU A 211 4.87 -9.09 -2.90
N PHE A 212 6.09 -8.86 -3.37
CA PHE A 212 6.50 -9.32 -4.70
C PHE A 212 6.41 -10.84 -4.84
N PHE A 213 6.93 -11.59 -3.86
CA PHE A 213 6.93 -13.05 -3.91
C PHE A 213 5.52 -13.64 -3.78
N ILE A 214 4.69 -13.13 -2.88
CA ILE A 214 3.30 -13.59 -2.71
C ILE A 214 2.47 -13.29 -3.96
N ALA A 215 2.63 -12.10 -4.58
CA ALA A 215 1.94 -11.74 -5.81
C ALA A 215 2.38 -12.64 -6.98
N ARG A 216 3.68 -12.93 -7.08
CA ARG A 216 4.24 -13.84 -8.09
C ARG A 216 3.74 -15.27 -7.91
N GLU A 217 3.60 -15.74 -6.68
CA GLU A 217 3.01 -17.05 -6.39
C GLU A 217 1.51 -17.06 -6.73
N ALA A 218 0.76 -16.09 -6.25
CA ALA A 218 -0.68 -15.96 -6.49
C ALA A 218 -1.01 -15.92 -7.98
N ARG A 219 -0.19 -15.23 -8.80
CA ARG A 219 -0.39 -15.11 -10.25
C ARG A 219 -0.41 -16.46 -10.99
N LYS A 220 0.20 -17.51 -10.44
CA LYS A 220 0.14 -18.87 -10.99
C LYS A 220 -1.25 -19.51 -10.87
N HIS A 221 -2.08 -19.00 -9.96
CA HIS A 221 -3.36 -19.61 -9.58
C HIS A 221 -4.57 -18.70 -9.87
N VAL A 222 -4.42 -17.39 -9.64
CA VAL A 222 -5.51 -16.42 -9.69
C VAL A 222 -5.12 -15.19 -10.50
N LYS A 223 -6.13 -14.44 -10.95
CA LYS A 223 -5.91 -13.19 -11.71
C LYS A 223 -6.03 -11.94 -10.84
N VAL A 224 -6.81 -12.03 -9.76
CA VAL A 224 -7.10 -10.96 -8.82
C VAL A 224 -6.90 -11.49 -7.41
N VAL A 225 -6.40 -10.63 -6.52
CA VAL A 225 -6.23 -10.91 -5.10
C VAL A 225 -6.87 -9.80 -4.28
N LEU A 226 -7.53 -10.16 -3.19
CA LEU A 226 -7.96 -9.22 -2.15
C LEU A 226 -6.86 -9.06 -1.11
N SER A 227 -6.73 -7.87 -0.55
CA SER A 227 -5.81 -7.54 0.54
C SER A 227 -6.55 -6.82 1.66
N GLY A 228 -6.02 -6.90 2.88
CA GLY A 228 -6.49 -6.14 4.05
C GLY A 228 -5.76 -4.80 4.26
N GLU A 229 -4.91 -4.38 3.31
CA GLU A 229 -4.19 -3.11 3.37
C GLU A 229 -5.12 -1.90 3.54
N GLY A 230 -4.67 -0.90 4.32
CA GLY A 230 -5.44 0.31 4.63
C GLY A 230 -6.25 0.25 5.92
N ALA A 231 -6.36 -0.93 6.55
CA ALA A 231 -7.13 -1.10 7.78
C ALA A 231 -6.49 -0.39 8.98
N ASP A 232 -5.17 -0.47 9.14
CA ASP A 232 -4.44 0.17 10.23
C ASP A 232 -4.58 1.71 10.22
N GLU A 233 -4.62 2.33 9.04
CA GLU A 233 -4.85 3.77 8.88
C GLU A 233 -6.25 4.19 9.31
N LEU A 234 -7.27 3.36 9.01
CA LEU A 234 -8.66 3.65 9.32
C LEU A 234 -9.03 3.34 10.78
N PHE A 235 -8.48 2.25 11.34
CA PHE A 235 -8.81 1.77 12.68
C PHE A 235 -7.74 2.09 13.74
N GLY A 236 -6.62 2.70 13.34
CA GLY A 236 -5.56 3.12 14.25
C GLY A 236 -4.74 1.95 14.81
N GLY A 237 -4.50 0.92 14.02
CA GLY A 237 -3.85 -0.32 14.46
C GLY A 237 -2.32 -0.21 14.63
N TYR A 238 -1.69 0.83 14.06
CA TYR A 238 -0.26 1.07 14.26
C TYR A 238 0.08 1.37 15.73
N THR A 239 0.96 0.55 16.31
CA THR A 239 1.38 0.69 17.71
C THR A 239 2.04 2.05 17.99
N ILE A 240 2.69 2.65 17.00
CA ILE A 240 3.32 3.98 17.11
C ILE A 240 2.31 5.07 17.49
N TYR A 241 1.03 4.95 17.11
CA TYR A 241 -0.01 5.90 17.53
C TYR A 241 -0.22 5.91 19.04
N ARG A 242 0.19 4.84 19.74
CA ARG A 242 0.14 4.73 21.21
C ARG A 242 1.47 5.12 21.87
N GLU A 243 2.53 5.39 21.12
CA GLU A 243 3.84 5.76 21.67
C GLU A 243 3.77 7.04 22.51
N PRO A 244 3.08 8.13 22.10
CA PRO A 244 2.93 9.32 22.96
C PRO A 244 2.23 9.01 24.30
N LEU A 245 1.30 8.06 24.31
CA LEU A 245 0.64 7.62 25.55
C LEU A 245 1.58 6.81 26.43
N SER A 246 2.43 6.00 25.83
CA SER A 246 3.42 5.15 26.51
C SER A 246 4.58 5.96 27.08
N LEU A 247 4.97 7.04 26.41
CA LEU A 247 6.02 7.96 26.84
C LEU A 247 5.53 9.09 27.75
N LYS A 248 4.22 9.21 27.98
CA LYS A 248 3.59 10.27 28.80
C LYS A 248 4.19 10.39 30.19
N ALA A 249 4.65 9.29 30.79
CA ALA A 249 5.33 9.31 32.09
C ALA A 249 6.64 10.12 32.06
N PHE A 250 7.35 10.14 30.93
CA PHE A 250 8.56 10.93 30.76
C PHE A 250 8.27 12.42 30.65
N ASP A 251 7.08 12.84 30.22
CA ASP A 251 6.69 14.26 30.14
C ASP A 251 6.54 14.91 31.52
N TYR A 252 6.33 14.10 32.56
CA TYR A 252 6.30 14.55 33.95
C TYR A 252 7.69 14.61 34.60
N VAL A 253 8.75 14.17 33.91
CA VAL A 253 10.13 14.22 34.43
C VAL A 253 10.71 15.62 34.23
N PRO A 254 11.17 16.31 35.30
CA PRO A 254 11.75 17.65 35.19
C PRO A 254 12.91 17.71 34.20
N GLY A 255 12.98 18.77 33.39
CA GLY A 255 13.92 18.88 32.26
C GLY A 255 15.42 18.83 32.59
N ARG A 256 15.81 18.84 33.88
CA ARG A 256 17.19 18.60 34.33
C ARG A 256 17.50 17.10 34.50
N LEU A 257 16.55 16.30 34.96
CA LEU A 257 16.64 14.83 35.08
C LEU A 257 16.48 14.14 33.73
N ARG A 258 15.62 14.69 32.86
CA ARG A 258 15.45 14.19 31.49
C ARG A 258 16.74 14.28 30.68
N ARG A 259 17.54 15.35 30.91
CA ARG A 259 18.86 15.56 30.29
C ARG A 259 19.96 14.63 30.82
N SER A 260 19.84 14.06 32.02
CA SER A 260 20.80 13.08 32.52
C SER A 260 20.48 11.64 32.12
N LEU A 261 19.24 11.38 31.70
CA LEU A 261 18.75 10.05 31.31
C LEU A 261 18.84 9.77 29.80
N GLY A 262 19.13 10.79 28.97
CA GLY A 262 19.32 10.63 27.52
C GLY A 262 20.77 10.84 27.10
N LYS A 263 21.39 9.79 26.55
CA LYS A 263 22.46 9.87 25.56
C LYS A 263 21.98 9.16 24.30
#